data_AF-A0A401GMJ1-F1
#
_entry.id   AF-A0A401GMJ1-F1
#
_cell.length_a   1.000
_cell.length_b   1.000
_cell.length_c   1.000
_cell.angle_alpha   90.00
_cell.angle_beta   90.00
_cell.angle_gamma   90.00
#
_symmetry.space_group_name_H-M   'P 1'
#
loop_
_entity.id
_entity.type
_entity.pdbx_description
1 polymer ?
#
loop_
_entity_poly.entity_id
_entity_poly.type
_entity_poly.pdbx_seq_one_letter_code
_entity_poly.pdbx_strand_id
1 'polypeptide(L)'
;MEEEEAELRNPFPSPPSQYNKYITHDLQLLSLLRERAGDGDLAAANQATLLADQDDVPEWPLTQLEKPRVDWIVEDGQYTVFGDTWFVKETIPSLADTGGHQLYPTDPSVDRRPAMKTILSSLLVTYSRLLSAVLAPPPTASATAPPEWQRQLEWIRIMAQNIMAAANDLRPVQARGNLELMMKRQLELRREETKAIHAKCDALETKMAEMQATARNAKEEGQPTAQPQYAQPTGAISVTLEDVLRWAEEIG
;
A
#
# COMPACT_ATOMS: atom_id res chain seq x y z
N MET A 1 19.93 -4.28 37.26
CA MET A 1 21.40 -4.09 37.24
C MET A 1 22.02 -4.70 35.97
N GLU A 2 21.96 -6.01 35.71
CA GLU A 2 22.56 -6.57 34.47
C GLU A 2 21.85 -6.15 33.16
N GLU A 3 20.51 -6.06 33.14
CA GLU A 3 19.76 -5.57 31.96
C GLU A 3 20.01 -4.08 31.69
N GLU A 4 20.02 -3.23 32.73
CA GLU A 4 20.32 -1.80 32.59
C GLU A 4 21.76 -1.55 32.08
N GLU A 5 22.73 -2.35 32.52
CA GLU A 5 24.12 -2.28 32.05
C GLU A 5 24.28 -2.79 30.60
N ALA A 6 23.46 -3.76 30.17
CA ALA A 6 23.42 -4.24 28.80
C ALA A 6 22.74 -3.23 27.84
N GLU A 7 21.69 -2.54 28.31
CA GLU A 7 21.04 -1.45 27.58
C GLU A 7 21.99 -0.27 27.33
N LEU A 8 22.88 0.04 28.28
CA LEU A 8 23.92 1.07 28.13
C LEU A 8 24.97 0.73 27.05
N ARG A 9 25.11 -0.54 26.68
CA ARG A 9 26.12 -1.03 25.74
C ARG A 9 25.55 -1.29 24.35
N ASN A 10 24.23 -1.42 24.23
CA ASN A 10 23.53 -1.64 22.97
C ASN A 10 23.00 -0.29 22.41
N PRO A 11 23.32 0.11 21.17
CA PRO A 11 22.78 1.33 20.58
C PRO A 11 21.26 1.27 20.31
N PHE A 12 20.66 0.08 20.38
CA PHE A 12 19.22 -0.11 20.22
C PHE A 12 18.55 -0.35 21.57
N PRO A 13 17.42 0.33 21.86
CA PRO A 13 16.66 0.05 23.07
C PRO A 13 16.17 -1.41 23.05
N SER A 14 16.12 -2.02 24.23
CA SER A 14 15.45 -3.29 24.43
C SER A 14 13.95 -3.17 24.07
N PRO A 15 13.31 -4.25 23.59
CA PRO A 15 11.88 -4.22 23.36
C PRO A 15 11.12 -3.95 24.68
N PRO A 16 9.92 -3.33 24.63
CA PRO A 16 9.16 -3.01 25.83
C PRO A 16 8.89 -4.24 26.69
N SER A 17 9.13 -4.18 28.00
CA SER A 17 9.05 -5.33 28.94
C SER A 17 7.75 -6.15 28.87
N GLN A 18 6.67 -5.56 28.37
CA GLN A 18 5.39 -6.21 28.10
C GLN A 18 5.47 -7.32 27.04
N TYR A 19 6.49 -7.35 26.18
CA TYR A 19 6.60 -8.34 25.09
C TYR A 19 6.62 -9.79 25.62
N ASN A 20 7.24 -10.01 26.79
CA ASN A 20 7.30 -11.33 27.43
C ASN A 20 5.94 -11.85 27.92
N LYS A 21 4.94 -10.97 28.01
CA LYS A 21 3.58 -11.31 28.45
C LYS A 21 2.70 -11.83 27.31
N TYR A 22 3.12 -11.67 26.05
CA TYR A 22 2.38 -12.13 24.89
C TYR A 22 2.61 -13.62 24.63
N ILE A 23 2.19 -14.46 25.58
CA ILE A 23 2.26 -15.92 25.50
C ILE A 23 0.90 -16.47 25.02
N THR A 24 0.91 -17.59 24.30
CA THR A 24 -0.30 -18.24 23.79
C THR A 24 -1.32 -18.55 24.90
N HIS A 25 -0.85 -18.97 26.07
CA HIS A 25 -1.65 -19.20 27.26
C HIS A 25 -2.39 -17.92 27.71
N ASP A 26 -1.66 -16.82 27.91
CA ASP A 26 -2.23 -15.58 28.44
C ASP A 26 -3.21 -14.94 27.43
N LEU A 27 -2.99 -15.13 26.13
CA LEU A 27 -3.93 -14.74 25.08
C LEU A 27 -5.21 -15.57 25.10
N GLN A 28 -5.12 -16.86 25.41
CA GLN A 28 -6.31 -17.71 25.60
C GLN A 28 -7.09 -17.28 26.85
N LEU A 29 -6.39 -16.98 27.95
CA LEU A 29 -7.02 -16.43 29.15
C LEU A 29 -7.70 -15.09 28.87
N LEU A 30 -7.08 -14.20 28.08
CA LEU A 30 -7.70 -12.95 27.64
C LEU A 30 -8.99 -13.19 26.85
N SER A 31 -8.98 -14.15 25.91
CA SER A 31 -10.19 -14.48 25.15
C SER A 31 -11.31 -15.02 26.04
N LEU A 32 -10.98 -15.87 27.01
CA LEU A 32 -11.95 -16.41 27.98
C LEU A 32 -12.47 -15.31 28.90
N LEU A 33 -11.61 -14.40 29.36
CA LEU A 33 -12.01 -13.25 30.16
C LEU A 33 -12.98 -12.37 29.39
N ARG A 34 -12.72 -12.12 28.10
CA ARG A 34 -13.63 -11.37 27.22
C ARG A 34 -14.98 -12.06 27.05
N GLU A 35 -14.99 -13.37 26.83
CA GLU A 35 -16.24 -14.14 26.71
C GLU A 35 -17.07 -14.08 28.01
N ARG A 36 -16.42 -14.16 29.17
CA ARG A 36 -17.08 -14.16 30.49
C ARG A 36 -17.51 -12.76 30.95
N ALA A 37 -16.72 -11.73 30.66
CA ALA A 37 -17.04 -10.35 30.97
C ALA A 37 -18.05 -9.73 29.99
N GLY A 38 -18.21 -10.32 28.79
CA GLY A 38 -19.10 -9.84 27.75
C GLY A 38 -18.64 -8.49 27.18
N ASP A 39 -19.60 -7.58 26.95
CA ASP A 39 -19.35 -6.23 26.42
C ASP A 39 -19.06 -5.19 27.54
N GLY A 40 -18.79 -5.67 28.76
CA GLY A 40 -18.43 -4.82 29.89
C GLY A 40 -16.98 -4.34 29.84
N ASP A 41 -16.67 -3.27 30.56
CA ASP A 41 -15.30 -2.76 30.69
C ASP A 41 -14.40 -3.79 31.39
N LEU A 42 -13.49 -4.40 30.62
CA LEU A 42 -12.57 -5.44 31.07
C LEU A 42 -11.63 -4.93 32.17
N ALA A 43 -11.40 -3.61 32.23
CA ALA A 43 -10.57 -2.99 33.28
C ALA A 43 -11.26 -2.92 34.65
N ALA A 44 -12.59 -2.95 34.69
CA ALA A 44 -13.39 -2.93 35.92
C ALA A 44 -13.77 -4.34 36.42
N ALA A 45 -13.57 -5.36 35.59
CA ALA A 45 -13.90 -6.74 35.92
C ALA A 45 -12.84 -7.39 36.83
N ASN A 46 -13.29 -8.05 37.90
CA ASN A 46 -12.38 -8.81 38.77
C ASN A 46 -11.90 -10.10 38.06
N GLN A 47 -10.74 -10.01 37.40
CA GLN A 47 -10.08 -11.11 36.69
C GLN A 47 -10.00 -12.41 37.53
N ALA A 48 -9.62 -12.30 38.80
CA ALA A 48 -9.48 -13.44 39.70
C ALA A 48 -10.81 -14.17 39.98
N THR A 49 -11.92 -13.43 40.01
CA THR A 49 -13.25 -14.04 40.21
C THR A 49 -13.77 -14.69 38.93
N LEU A 50 -13.53 -14.06 37.78
CA LEU A 50 -14.01 -14.56 36.49
C LEU A 50 -13.19 -15.73 35.96
N LEU A 51 -11.92 -15.86 36.34
CA LEU A 51 -11.02 -16.93 35.93
C LEU A 51 -10.66 -17.89 37.07
N ALA A 52 -11.46 -17.95 38.15
CA ALA A 52 -11.19 -18.80 39.31
C ALA A 52 -11.08 -20.31 38.97
N ASP A 53 -11.61 -20.74 37.82
CA ASP A 53 -11.56 -22.12 37.35
C ASP A 53 -10.27 -22.46 36.57
N GLN A 54 -9.42 -21.47 36.26
CA GLN A 54 -8.19 -21.66 35.50
C GLN A 54 -6.98 -21.68 36.41
N ASP A 55 -6.02 -22.54 36.10
CA ASP A 55 -4.73 -22.59 36.78
C ASP A 55 -3.79 -21.50 36.22
N ASP A 56 -2.81 -21.07 37.01
CA ASP A 56 -1.75 -20.13 36.60
C ASP A 56 -2.23 -18.77 36.05
N VAL A 57 -3.33 -18.21 36.59
CA VAL A 57 -3.79 -16.86 36.26
C VAL A 57 -2.75 -15.82 36.72
N PRO A 58 -2.19 -14.99 35.81
CA PRO A 58 -1.20 -14.01 36.20
C PRO A 58 -1.74 -12.92 37.14
N GLU A 59 -0.90 -12.42 38.06
CA GLU A 59 -1.26 -11.33 38.98
C GLU A 59 -1.43 -9.97 38.28
N TRP A 60 -0.86 -9.82 37.09
CA TRP A 60 -0.98 -8.59 36.30
C TRP A 60 -2.27 -8.60 35.46
N PRO A 61 -2.84 -7.42 35.15
CA PRO A 61 -4.12 -7.34 34.45
C PRO A 61 -3.98 -7.73 32.98
N LEU A 62 -4.75 -8.74 32.55
CA LEU A 62 -4.73 -9.25 31.17
C LEU A 62 -5.10 -8.17 30.15
N THR A 63 -5.79 -7.10 30.55
CA THR A 63 -6.10 -5.92 29.71
C THR A 63 -4.85 -5.27 29.11
N GLN A 64 -3.66 -5.49 29.66
CA GLN A 64 -2.39 -5.04 29.05
C GLN A 64 -2.09 -5.72 27.69
N LEU A 65 -2.68 -6.88 27.42
CA LEU A 65 -2.55 -7.59 26.13
C LEU A 65 -3.55 -7.09 25.08
N GLU A 66 -4.45 -6.17 25.45
CA GLU A 66 -5.38 -5.59 24.50
C GLU A 66 -4.66 -4.77 23.43
N LYS A 67 -5.35 -4.60 22.31
CA LYS A 67 -4.88 -3.71 21.26
C LYS A 67 -4.82 -2.29 21.83
N PRO A 68 -3.77 -1.52 21.53
CA PRO A 68 -3.68 -0.13 21.95
C PRO A 68 -4.89 0.66 21.42
N ARG A 69 -5.31 1.68 22.17
CA ARG A 69 -6.44 2.53 21.79
C ARG A 69 -6.09 3.42 20.61
N VAL A 70 -6.43 2.95 19.42
CA VAL A 70 -6.24 3.69 18.16
C VAL A 70 -7.12 4.94 18.12
N ASP A 71 -8.26 4.93 18.81
CA ASP A 71 -9.21 6.04 18.82
C ASP A 71 -8.58 7.34 19.33
N TRP A 72 -7.72 7.26 20.35
CA TRP A 72 -6.98 8.41 20.87
C TRP A 72 -6.09 9.08 19.82
N ILE A 73 -5.44 8.26 18.99
CA ILE A 73 -4.59 8.77 17.90
C ILE A 73 -5.45 9.50 16.86
N VAL A 74 -6.65 8.98 16.58
CA VAL A 74 -7.60 9.60 15.64
C VAL A 74 -8.19 10.89 16.22
N GLU A 75 -8.51 10.93 17.51
CA GLU A 75 -9.01 12.10 18.24
C GLU A 75 -7.97 13.23 18.31
N ASP A 76 -6.72 12.90 18.66
CA ASP A 76 -5.62 13.87 18.71
C ASP A 76 -5.22 14.35 17.30
N GLY A 77 -5.52 13.56 16.27
CA GLY A 77 -5.29 13.90 14.86
C GLY A 77 -3.81 13.92 14.45
N GLN A 78 -2.89 13.66 15.37
CA GLN A 78 -1.45 13.60 15.15
C GLN A 78 -0.79 12.62 16.14
N TYR A 79 0.37 12.09 15.77
CA TYR A 79 1.18 11.22 16.61
C TYR A 79 2.68 11.51 16.40
N THR A 80 3.48 11.33 17.44
CA THR A 80 4.92 11.62 17.40
C THR A 80 5.73 10.35 17.25
N VAL A 81 6.67 10.34 16.30
CA VAL A 81 7.58 9.23 16.06
C VAL A 81 9.00 9.77 15.97
N PHE A 82 9.90 9.31 16.86
CA PHE A 82 11.32 9.70 16.89
C PHE A 82 11.58 11.23 16.89
N GLY A 83 10.69 12.01 17.51
CA GLY A 83 10.79 13.47 17.59
C GLY A 83 10.06 14.23 16.48
N ASP A 84 9.59 13.53 15.44
CA ASP A 84 8.78 14.12 14.37
C ASP A 84 7.29 13.95 14.65
N THR A 85 6.50 14.99 14.39
CA THR A 85 5.03 14.95 14.52
C THR A 85 4.41 14.62 13.17
N TRP A 86 3.62 13.57 13.13
CA TRP A 86 2.91 13.07 11.97
C TRP A 86 1.40 13.29 12.13
N PHE A 87 0.73 13.78 11.10
CA PHE A 87 -0.72 14.00 11.14
C PHE A 87 -1.45 12.76 10.62
N VAL A 88 -2.51 12.33 11.30
CA VAL A 88 -3.35 11.18 10.89
C VAL A 88 -4.02 11.47 9.54
N LYS A 89 -4.45 12.70 9.33
CA LYS A 89 -4.88 13.19 8.04
C LYS A 89 -3.81 14.10 7.47
N GLU A 90 -3.05 13.60 6.49
CA GLU A 90 -2.09 14.41 5.76
C GLU A 90 -2.81 15.53 4.99
N THR A 91 -2.80 16.73 5.55
CA THR A 91 -3.18 17.96 4.85
C THR A 91 -1.92 18.66 4.40
N ILE A 92 -1.73 18.76 3.09
CA ILE A 92 -0.65 19.58 2.54
C ILE A 92 -0.99 21.04 2.87
N PRO A 93 -0.16 21.76 3.64
CA PRO A 93 -0.44 23.16 3.99
C PRO A 93 -0.55 23.97 2.71
N SER A 94 -1.53 24.87 2.63
CA SER A 94 -1.67 25.71 1.45
C SER A 94 -0.52 26.71 1.39
N LEU A 95 -0.26 27.21 0.18
CA LEU A 95 0.76 28.23 0.00
C LEU A 95 0.45 29.50 0.81
N ALA A 96 -0.84 29.83 0.98
CA ALA A 96 -1.31 30.94 1.80
C ALA A 96 -1.05 30.71 3.30
N ASP A 97 -1.26 29.49 3.80
CA ASP A 97 -1.00 29.13 5.21
C ASP A 97 0.48 29.21 5.55
N THR A 98 1.35 29.01 4.55
CA THR A 98 2.81 29.14 4.68
C THR A 98 3.28 30.60 4.52
N GLY A 99 2.37 31.56 4.34
CA GLY A 99 2.67 32.97 4.08
C GLY A 99 3.26 33.24 2.69
N GLY A 100 3.10 32.31 1.76
CA GLY A 100 3.62 32.41 0.39
C GLY A 100 2.70 33.21 -0.54
N HIS A 101 3.30 33.89 -1.53
CA HIS A 101 2.56 34.61 -2.56
C HIS A 101 2.04 33.65 -3.63
N GLN A 102 0.72 33.44 -3.68
CA GLN A 102 0.11 32.58 -4.69
C GLN A 102 0.00 33.29 -6.05
N LEU A 103 0.57 32.67 -7.08
CA LEU A 103 0.65 33.17 -8.46
C LEU A 103 -0.30 32.46 -9.43
N TYR A 104 -1.12 31.54 -8.93
CA TYR A 104 -2.11 30.77 -9.71
C TYR A 104 -3.51 30.87 -9.08
N PRO A 105 -4.60 30.66 -9.84
CA PRO A 105 -5.95 30.76 -9.31
C PRO A 105 -6.20 29.79 -8.14
N THR A 106 -6.82 30.29 -7.06
CA THR A 106 -7.19 29.49 -5.90
C THR A 106 -8.32 28.51 -6.23
N ASP A 107 -9.23 28.90 -7.10
CA ASP A 107 -10.36 28.07 -7.53
C ASP A 107 -9.86 26.79 -8.24
N PRO A 108 -10.16 25.59 -7.71
CA PRO A 108 -9.82 24.32 -8.35
C PRO A 108 -10.55 24.07 -9.68
N SER A 109 -11.65 24.78 -9.96
CA SER A 109 -12.44 24.61 -11.18
C SER A 109 -11.78 25.24 -12.43
N VAL A 110 -10.86 26.19 -12.22
CA VAL A 110 -10.19 26.94 -13.28
C VAL A 110 -8.96 26.19 -13.78
N ASP A 111 -8.75 26.17 -15.10
CA ASP A 111 -7.54 25.59 -15.68
C ASP A 111 -6.28 26.35 -15.24
N ARG A 112 -5.43 25.67 -14.47
CA ARG A 112 -4.18 26.23 -13.90
C ARG A 112 -3.00 26.17 -14.88
N ARG A 113 -3.11 25.42 -15.99
CA ARG A 113 -2.01 25.24 -16.96
C ARG A 113 -1.49 26.55 -17.54
N PRO A 114 -2.32 27.55 -17.90
CA PRO A 114 -1.84 28.84 -18.39
C PRO A 114 -1.00 29.57 -17.34
N ALA A 115 -1.46 29.62 -16.09
CA ALA A 115 -0.73 30.25 -14.99
C ALA A 115 0.62 29.54 -14.75
N MET A 116 0.64 28.22 -14.73
CA MET A 116 1.88 27.44 -14.60
C MET A 116 2.89 27.71 -15.73
N LYS A 117 2.42 27.80 -16.98
CA LYS A 117 3.28 28.15 -18.13
C LYS A 117 3.85 29.55 -18.00
N THR A 118 3.06 30.51 -17.51
CA THR A 118 3.52 31.87 -17.25
C THR A 118 4.57 31.87 -16.15
N ILE A 119 4.33 31.20 -15.02
CA ILE A 119 5.29 31.09 -13.92
C ILE A 119 6.61 30.46 -14.40
N LEU A 120 6.54 29.39 -15.20
CA LEU A 120 7.74 28.75 -15.76
C LEU A 120 8.50 29.68 -16.70
N SER A 121 7.80 30.40 -17.57
CA SER A 121 8.41 31.38 -18.49
C SER A 121 9.08 32.52 -17.70
N SER A 122 8.39 33.04 -16.69
CA SER A 122 8.93 34.04 -15.77
C SER A 122 10.14 33.53 -15.01
N LEU A 123 10.14 32.27 -14.55
CA LEU A 123 11.27 31.64 -13.87
C LEU A 123 12.52 31.60 -14.77
N LEU A 124 12.36 31.21 -16.05
CA LEU A 124 13.46 31.18 -17.01
C LEU A 124 14.03 32.58 -17.29
N VAL A 125 13.17 33.59 -17.41
CA VAL A 125 13.59 34.99 -17.60
C VAL A 125 14.29 35.54 -16.35
N THR A 126 13.78 35.24 -15.16
CA THR A 126 14.40 35.64 -13.89
C THR A 126 15.74 34.96 -13.70
N TYR A 127 15.88 33.70 -14.12
CA TYR A 127 17.16 32.98 -14.10
C TYR A 127 18.19 33.61 -15.05
N SER A 128 17.81 34.00 -16.27
CA SER A 128 18.73 34.70 -17.18
C SER A 128 19.15 36.06 -16.63
N ARG A 129 18.24 36.79 -15.97
CA ARG A 129 18.56 38.04 -15.26
C ARG A 129 19.49 37.81 -14.07
N LEU A 130 19.30 36.72 -13.33
CA LEU A 130 20.21 36.33 -12.24
C LEU A 130 21.62 36.10 -12.78
N LEU A 131 21.77 35.36 -13.88
CA LEU A 131 23.07 35.14 -14.52
C LEU A 131 23.72 36.47 -14.92
N SER A 132 22.97 37.37 -15.56
CA SER A 132 23.47 38.70 -15.91
C SER A 132 23.88 39.52 -14.67
N ALA A 133 23.12 39.45 -13.58
CA ALA A 133 23.41 40.16 -12.33
C ALA A 133 24.65 39.61 -11.60
N VAL A 134 24.92 38.30 -11.71
CA VAL A 134 26.09 37.65 -11.12
C VAL A 134 27.36 37.90 -11.94
N LEU A 135 27.22 38.02 -13.27
CA LEU A 135 28.31 38.36 -14.18
C LEU A 135 28.60 39.87 -14.22
N ALA A 136 27.72 40.70 -13.65
CA ALA A 136 27.94 42.14 -13.53
C ALA A 136 29.14 42.45 -12.61
N PRO A 137 29.85 43.56 -12.84
CA PRO A 137 30.95 43.96 -11.97
C PRO A 137 30.48 44.10 -10.51
N PRO A 138 31.33 43.76 -9.54
CA PRO A 138 30.96 43.80 -8.13
C PRO A 138 30.55 45.23 -7.72
N PRO A 139 29.55 45.36 -6.81
CA PRO A 139 29.09 46.67 -6.37
C PRO A 139 30.24 47.46 -5.74
N THR A 140 30.34 48.74 -6.08
CA THR A 140 31.34 49.64 -5.48
C THR A 140 31.02 49.87 -4.01
N ALA A 141 32.03 50.15 -3.18
CA ALA A 141 31.89 50.33 -1.72
C ALA A 141 30.91 51.45 -1.30
N SER A 142 30.42 52.26 -2.24
CA SER A 142 29.43 53.33 -2.03
C SER A 142 27.98 52.88 -2.30
N ALA A 143 27.75 51.66 -2.78
CA ALA A 143 26.41 51.17 -3.09
C ALA A 143 25.67 50.76 -1.81
N THR A 144 24.59 51.48 -1.48
CA THR A 144 23.72 51.19 -0.33
C THR A 144 22.53 50.29 -0.67
N ALA A 145 22.28 50.03 -1.96
CA ALA A 145 21.19 49.19 -2.41
C ALA A 145 21.55 47.69 -2.33
N PRO A 146 20.59 46.81 -1.97
CA PRO A 146 20.83 45.37 -1.99
C PRO A 146 21.18 44.90 -3.41
N PRO A 147 22.13 43.95 -3.56
CA PRO A 147 22.51 43.42 -4.86
C PRO A 147 21.32 42.87 -5.65
N GLU A 148 21.29 43.13 -6.96
CA GLU A 148 20.18 42.69 -7.82
C GLU A 148 19.97 41.17 -7.80
N TRP A 149 21.05 40.38 -7.69
CA TRP A 149 20.97 38.92 -7.62
C TRP A 149 20.11 38.43 -6.45
N GLN A 150 20.10 39.13 -5.31
CA GLN A 150 19.28 38.77 -4.15
C GLN A 150 17.79 38.85 -4.48
N ARG A 151 17.38 39.93 -5.15
CA ARG A 151 16.00 40.10 -5.62
C ARG A 151 15.61 39.00 -6.61
N GLN A 152 16.49 38.64 -7.55
CA GLN A 152 16.19 37.59 -8.51
C GLN A 152 16.03 36.22 -7.82
N LEU A 153 16.85 35.91 -6.80
CA LEU A 153 16.73 34.68 -6.01
C LEU A 153 15.42 34.60 -5.23
N GLU A 154 14.98 35.71 -4.63
CA GLU A 154 13.71 35.77 -3.93
C GLU A 154 12.53 35.43 -4.85
N TRP A 155 12.51 36.04 -6.04
CA TRP A 155 11.51 35.71 -7.05
C TRP A 155 11.58 34.25 -7.52
N ILE A 156 12.78 33.70 -7.71
CA ILE A 156 12.98 32.28 -8.04
C ILE A 156 12.39 31.40 -6.93
N ARG A 157 12.66 31.71 -5.65
CA ARG A 157 12.12 30.96 -4.51
C ARG A 157 10.59 30.98 -4.51
N ILE A 158 9.98 32.14 -4.69
CA ILE A 158 8.51 32.28 -4.74
C ILE A 158 7.94 31.47 -5.90
N MET A 159 8.50 31.59 -7.11
CA MET A 159 8.02 30.85 -8.28
C MET A 159 8.19 29.33 -8.11
N ALA A 160 9.31 28.87 -7.56
CA ALA A 160 9.55 27.46 -7.29
C ALA A 160 8.54 26.90 -6.26
N GLN A 161 8.28 27.63 -5.18
CA GLN A 161 7.25 27.26 -4.19
C GLN A 161 5.86 27.17 -4.83
N ASN A 162 5.51 28.10 -5.72
CA ASN A 162 4.25 28.06 -6.46
C ASN A 162 4.15 26.83 -7.39
N ILE A 163 5.23 26.48 -8.08
CA ILE A 163 5.25 25.28 -8.95
C ILE A 163 5.05 24.02 -8.12
N MET A 164 5.74 23.90 -6.98
CA MET A 164 5.61 22.76 -6.08
C MET A 164 4.20 22.67 -5.48
N ALA A 165 3.65 23.78 -5.00
CA ALA A 165 2.30 23.82 -4.44
C ALA A 165 1.24 23.43 -5.47
N ALA A 166 1.33 23.99 -6.69
CA ALA A 166 0.42 23.62 -7.77
C ALA A 166 0.53 22.14 -8.14
N ALA A 167 1.74 21.56 -8.20
CA ALA A 167 1.92 20.13 -8.45
C ALA A 167 1.34 19.25 -7.32
N ASN A 168 1.50 19.67 -6.07
CA ASN A 168 0.93 19.00 -4.91
C ASN A 168 -0.60 18.97 -4.96
N ASP A 169 -1.24 20.07 -5.36
CA ASP A 169 -2.69 20.15 -5.53
C ASP A 169 -3.22 19.19 -6.62
N LEU A 170 -2.38 18.82 -7.60
CA LEU A 170 -2.76 17.88 -8.67
C LEU A 170 -2.70 16.40 -8.24
N ARG A 171 -2.06 16.06 -7.11
CA ARG A 171 -1.87 14.67 -6.67
C ARG A 171 -3.19 13.89 -6.52
N PRO A 172 -4.27 14.43 -5.93
CA PRO A 172 -5.53 13.70 -5.81
C PRO A 172 -6.18 13.38 -7.16
N VAL A 173 -6.08 14.31 -8.12
CA VAL A 173 -6.59 14.11 -9.49
C VAL A 173 -5.76 13.04 -10.22
N GLN A 174 -4.44 13.08 -10.07
CA GLN A 174 -3.53 12.08 -10.62
C GLN A 174 -3.84 10.69 -10.05
N ALA A 175 -4.05 10.56 -8.74
CA ALA A 175 -4.38 9.30 -8.10
C ALA A 175 -5.69 8.70 -8.64
N ARG A 176 -6.72 9.53 -8.83
CA ARG A 176 -7.99 9.11 -9.47
C ARG A 176 -7.78 8.64 -10.90
N GLY A 177 -7.04 9.39 -11.71
CA GLY A 177 -6.74 9.02 -13.09
C GLY A 177 -5.94 7.72 -13.19
N ASN A 178 -4.99 7.51 -12.28
CA ASN A 178 -4.22 6.26 -12.20
C ASN A 178 -5.10 5.07 -11.82
N LEU A 179 -6.00 5.25 -10.84
CA LEU A 179 -6.96 4.22 -10.45
C LEU A 179 -7.90 3.86 -11.61
N GLU A 180 -8.44 4.85 -12.31
CA GLU A 180 -9.29 4.64 -13.48
C GLU A 180 -8.57 3.84 -14.57
N LEU A 181 -7.31 4.20 -14.85
CA LEU A 181 -6.48 3.48 -15.81
C LEU A 181 -6.23 2.03 -15.39
N MET A 182 -5.91 1.81 -14.12
CA MET A 182 -5.71 0.47 -13.55
C MET A 182 -6.98 -0.38 -13.70
N MET A 183 -8.15 0.16 -13.35
CA MET A 183 -9.43 -0.54 -13.45
C MET A 183 -9.79 -0.86 -14.91
N LYS A 184 -9.56 0.08 -15.84
CA LYS A 184 -9.75 -0.18 -17.28
C LYS A 184 -8.84 -1.30 -17.77
N ARG A 185 -7.59 -1.33 -17.32
CA ARG A 185 -6.64 -2.40 -17.67
C ARG A 185 -7.09 -3.74 -17.12
N GLN A 186 -7.54 -3.80 -15.87
CA GLN A 186 -8.10 -5.02 -15.28
C GLN A 186 -9.30 -5.54 -16.05
N LEU A 187 -10.19 -4.64 -16.47
CA LEU A 187 -11.38 -5.01 -17.23
C LEU A 187 -11.03 -5.57 -18.61
N GLU A 188 -10.03 -4.99 -19.29
CA GLU A 188 -9.57 -5.50 -20.58
C GLU A 188 -8.93 -6.88 -20.44
N LEU A 189 -8.07 -7.08 -19.43
CA LEU A 189 -7.47 -8.39 -19.15
C LEU A 189 -8.54 -9.46 -18.90
N ARG A 190 -9.57 -9.15 -18.09
CA ARG A 190 -10.67 -10.08 -17.83
C ARG A 190 -11.47 -10.41 -19.10
N ARG A 191 -11.64 -9.46 -20.01
CA ARG A 191 -12.28 -9.70 -21.32
C ARG A 191 -11.43 -10.60 -22.22
N GLU A 192 -10.12 -10.36 -22.27
CA GLU A 192 -9.18 -11.18 -23.03
C GLU A 192 -9.15 -12.62 -22.49
N GLU A 193 -9.08 -12.80 -21.17
CA GLU A 193 -9.16 -14.11 -20.50
C GLU A 193 -10.48 -14.82 -20.84
N THR A 194 -11.61 -14.11 -20.75
CA THR A 194 -12.93 -14.68 -21.06
C THR A 194 -13.01 -15.12 -22.53
N LYS A 195 -12.52 -14.30 -23.46
CA LYS A 195 -12.43 -14.66 -24.89
C LYS A 195 -11.54 -15.89 -25.11
N ALA A 196 -10.40 -15.97 -24.41
CA ALA A 196 -9.50 -17.11 -24.50
C ALA A 196 -10.13 -18.40 -23.95
N ILE A 197 -10.90 -18.32 -22.87
CA ILE A 197 -11.65 -19.45 -22.31
C ILE A 197 -12.71 -19.90 -23.33
N HIS A 198 -13.52 -18.99 -23.87
CA HIS A 198 -14.52 -19.34 -24.89
C HIS A 198 -13.87 -20.00 -26.11
N ALA A 199 -12.78 -19.45 -26.64
CA ALA A 199 -12.07 -20.04 -27.77
C ALA A 199 -11.55 -21.46 -27.47
N LYS A 200 -11.10 -21.73 -26.24
CA LYS A 200 -10.69 -23.07 -25.80
C LYS A 200 -11.88 -24.01 -25.66
N CYS A 201 -13.01 -23.56 -25.11
CA CYS A 201 -14.23 -24.34 -25.03
C CYS A 201 -14.74 -24.73 -26.42
N ASP A 202 -14.81 -23.78 -27.36
CA ASP A 202 -15.22 -24.03 -28.74
C ASP A 202 -14.28 -25.06 -29.41
N ALA A 203 -12.97 -24.94 -29.20
CA ALA A 203 -11.99 -25.89 -29.72
C ALA A 203 -12.08 -27.29 -29.07
N LEU A 204 -12.54 -27.39 -27.83
CA LEU A 204 -12.78 -28.67 -27.15
C LEU A 204 -14.08 -29.31 -27.65
N GLU A 205 -15.14 -28.52 -27.85
CA GLU A 205 -16.42 -28.99 -28.40
C GLU A 205 -16.25 -29.55 -29.81
N THR A 206 -15.50 -28.87 -30.69
CA THR A 206 -15.22 -29.36 -32.05
C THR A 206 -14.44 -30.68 -32.01
N LYS A 207 -13.38 -30.76 -31.21
CA LYS A 207 -12.61 -32.01 -31.04
C LYS A 207 -13.46 -33.15 -30.47
N MET A 208 -14.34 -32.88 -29.50
CA MET A 208 -15.24 -33.90 -28.97
C MET A 208 -16.25 -34.36 -30.03
N ALA A 209 -16.79 -33.45 -30.85
CA ALA A 209 -17.68 -33.81 -31.95
C ALA A 209 -16.98 -34.68 -33.00
N GLU A 210 -15.73 -34.36 -33.36
CA GLU A 210 -14.89 -35.17 -34.25
C GLU A 210 -14.61 -36.57 -33.67
N MET A 211 -14.27 -36.66 -32.38
CA MET A 211 -14.08 -37.95 -31.70
C MET A 211 -15.37 -38.77 -31.62
N GLN A 212 -16.52 -38.14 -31.39
CA GLN A 212 -17.81 -38.83 -31.40
C GLN A 212 -18.18 -39.31 -32.81
N ALA A 213 -17.91 -38.52 -33.85
CA ALA A 213 -18.15 -38.92 -35.23
C ALA A 213 -17.25 -40.11 -35.63
N THR A 214 -15.96 -40.06 -35.31
CA THR A 214 -15.03 -41.18 -35.56
C THR A 214 -15.42 -42.44 -34.77
N ALA A 215 -15.83 -42.32 -33.52
CA ALA A 215 -16.30 -43.45 -32.71
C ALA A 215 -17.63 -44.05 -33.20
N ARG A 216 -18.54 -43.23 -33.77
CA ARG A 216 -19.77 -43.72 -34.42
C ARG A 216 -19.46 -44.46 -35.72
N ASN A 217 -18.59 -43.92 -36.56
CA ASN A 217 -18.14 -44.58 -37.78
C ASN A 217 -17.46 -45.92 -37.49
N ALA A 218 -16.63 -46.00 -36.44
CA ALA A 218 -15.99 -47.24 -35.99
C ALA A 218 -16.98 -48.27 -35.40
N LYS A 219 -18.20 -47.86 -35.00
CA LYS A 219 -19.27 -48.76 -34.53
C LYS A 219 -20.17 -49.27 -35.66
N GLU A 220 -20.33 -48.48 -36.72
CA GLU A 220 -21.10 -48.89 -37.91
C GLU A 220 -20.33 -49.90 -38.79
N GLU A 221 -19.00 -49.93 -38.67
CA GLU A 221 -18.15 -51.01 -39.20
C GLU A 221 -18.10 -52.25 -38.25
N GLY A 222 -19.19 -53.02 -38.17
CA GLY A 222 -19.14 -54.45 -37.78
C GLY A 222 -19.19 -55.32 -39.05
N GLN A 223 -18.37 -56.36 -39.29
CA GLN A 223 -17.88 -57.52 -38.48
C GLN A 223 -16.87 -58.36 -39.33
N PRO A 224 -16.29 -59.51 -38.88
CA PRO A 224 -15.91 -60.00 -37.55
C PRO A 224 -14.41 -60.48 -37.46
N THR A 225 -14.04 -60.99 -36.26
CA THR A 225 -12.91 -61.90 -35.95
C THR A 225 -11.49 -61.31 -35.81
N ALA A 226 -11.08 -61.07 -34.58
CA ALA A 226 -9.86 -61.67 -34.01
C ALA A 226 -9.91 -61.55 -32.47
N GLN A 227 -9.61 -62.65 -31.79
CA GLN A 227 -9.50 -62.71 -30.33
C GLN A 227 -8.49 -61.67 -29.82
N PRO A 228 -8.75 -60.93 -28.73
CA PRO A 228 -7.71 -60.13 -28.12
C PRO A 228 -6.74 -61.07 -27.38
N GLN A 229 -5.55 -61.25 -27.95
CA GLN A 229 -4.38 -61.59 -27.14
C GLN A 229 -4.16 -60.45 -26.14
N TYR A 230 -4.09 -60.80 -24.86
CA TYR A 230 -3.69 -59.88 -23.81
C TYR A 230 -2.23 -59.45 -24.02
N ALA A 231 -2.04 -58.33 -24.71
CA ALA A 231 -0.83 -57.53 -24.59
C ALA A 231 -1.09 -56.50 -23.48
N GLN A 232 -0.32 -56.57 -22.40
CA GLN A 232 -0.37 -55.62 -21.31
C GLN A 232 -0.12 -54.19 -21.86
N PRO A 233 -0.98 -53.21 -21.57
CA PRO A 233 -0.64 -51.82 -21.82
C PRO A 233 0.38 -51.37 -20.78
N THR A 234 1.65 -51.32 -21.18
CA THR A 234 2.66 -50.50 -20.51
C THR A 234 2.22 -49.04 -20.63
N GLY A 235 1.94 -48.41 -19.48
CA GLY A 235 1.69 -46.98 -19.39
C GLY A 235 0.32 -46.61 -18.83
N ALA A 236 -0.04 -47.12 -17.65
CA ALA A 236 -0.98 -46.40 -16.80
C ALA A 236 -0.28 -45.12 -16.34
N ILE A 237 -0.75 -43.94 -16.77
CA ILE A 237 -0.39 -42.69 -16.11
C ILE A 237 -1.13 -42.71 -14.77
N SER A 238 -0.48 -43.26 -13.75
CA SER A 238 -0.91 -43.09 -12.37
C SER A 238 -0.59 -41.64 -12.01
N VAL A 239 -1.62 -40.80 -11.95
CA VAL A 239 -1.48 -39.47 -11.34
C VAL A 239 -1.13 -39.71 -9.87
N THR A 240 0.10 -39.36 -9.51
CA THR A 240 0.58 -39.54 -8.14
C THR A 240 0.16 -38.35 -7.27
N LEU A 241 0.14 -38.53 -5.96
CA LEU A 241 -0.16 -37.45 -5.02
C LEU A 241 0.78 -36.24 -5.20
N GLU A 242 2.02 -36.50 -5.65
CA GLU A 242 3.02 -35.47 -5.94
C GLU A 242 2.65 -34.62 -7.17
N ASP A 243 2.01 -35.22 -8.19
CA ASP A 243 1.52 -34.47 -9.36
C ASP A 243 0.39 -33.50 -8.98
N VAL A 244 -0.44 -33.89 -8.01
CA VAL A 244 -1.53 -33.06 -7.48
C VAL A 244 -0.99 -31.92 -6.61
N LEU A 245 0.06 -32.17 -5.82
CA LEU A 245 0.71 -31.14 -5.00
C LEU A 245 1.44 -30.10 -5.84
N ARG A 246 2.13 -30.53 -6.92
CA ARG A 246 2.75 -29.60 -7.88
C ARG A 246 1.74 -28.69 -8.58
N TRP A 247 0.58 -29.23 -8.96
CA TRP A 247 -0.48 -28.42 -9.55
C TRP A 247 -1.05 -27.39 -8.56
N ALA A 248 -1.12 -27.72 -7.27
CA ALA A 248 -1.60 -26.81 -6.23
C ALA A 248 -0.62 -25.65 -5.96
N GLU A 249 0.69 -25.87 -6.11
CA GLU A 249 1.71 -24.83 -5.95
C GLU A 249 1.78 -23.85 -7.15
N GLU A 250 1.40 -24.28 -8.36
CA GLU A 250 1.39 -23.41 -9.54
C GLU A 250 0.17 -22.45 -9.61
N ILE A 251 -0.83 -22.65 -8.76
CA ILE A 251 -2.09 -21.86 -8.73
C ILE A 251 -2.14 -20.88 -7.55
N GLY A 252 -1.18 -20.95 -6.62
CA GLY A 252 -0.99 -19.98 -5.53
C GLY A 252 -0.08 -18.82 -5.92
#